data_AF-A0A7Y0ERA5-F1
#
_entry.id   AF-A0A7Y0ERA5-F1
#
_cell.length_a   1.000
_cell.length_b   1.000
_cell.length_c   1.000
_cell.angle_alpha   90.00
_cell.angle_beta   90.00
_cell.angle_gamma   90.00
#
_symmetry.space_group_name_H-M   'P 1'
#
loop_
_entity.id
_entity.type
_entity.pdbx_description
1 polymer ?
#
loop_
_entity_poly.entity_id
_entity_poly.type
_entity_poly.pdbx_seq_one_letter_code
_entity_poly.pdbx_strand_id
1 'polypeptide(L)'
;MLKQPETAVGPELPAVRPDDGMEWLPLVKRWYESVRTSPLAQRMGVEPDWFFVMETALLMDDFWRQKRGRNIAAAEIRQRCAMIGVTPKARNDLKFDAPQADDLMASTGAGSNVVNMDDFRRRREAVGG
;
A
#
# COMPACT_ATOMS: atom_id res chain seq x y z
N MET A 1 2.64 6.22 -11.89
CA MET A 1 3.72 5.56 -11.14
C MET A 1 4.08 6.45 -9.96
N LEU A 2 3.84 5.98 -8.73
CA LEU A 2 4.08 6.76 -7.52
C LEU A 2 5.58 7.13 -7.41
N LYS A 3 5.88 8.41 -7.18
CA LYS A 3 7.25 8.91 -7.03
C LYS A 3 7.80 8.49 -5.66
N GLN A 4 9.10 8.21 -5.59
CA GLN A 4 9.76 8.05 -4.29
C GLN A 4 9.69 9.37 -3.52
N PRO A 5 9.50 9.35 -2.19
CA PRO A 5 9.60 10.55 -1.38
C PRO A 5 11.03 11.10 -1.41
N GLU A 6 11.18 12.42 -1.32
CA GLU A 6 12.50 13.09 -1.29
C GLU A 6 13.28 12.76 -0.01
N THR A 7 12.57 12.45 1.08
CA THR A 7 13.11 12.04 2.37
C THR A 7 12.37 10.81 2.90
N ALA A 8 13.04 10.01 3.73
CA ALA A 8 12.38 8.90 4.42
C ALA A 8 11.17 9.40 5.23
N VAL A 9 10.01 8.75 5.05
CA VAL A 9 8.78 9.09 5.78
C VAL A 9 8.67 8.19 7.02
N GLY A 10 7.97 8.67 8.04
CA GLY A 10 7.72 7.91 9.27
C GLY A 10 8.89 7.91 10.25
N PRO A 11 8.70 7.27 11.41
CA PRO A 11 9.71 7.21 12.46
C PRO A 11 10.94 6.41 11.99
N GLU A 12 12.09 6.70 12.59
CA GLU A 12 13.26 5.85 12.44
C GLU A 12 13.04 4.49 13.12
N LEU A 13 13.70 3.45 12.60
CA LEU A 13 13.74 2.19 13.32
C LEU A 13 14.51 2.41 14.64
N PRO A 14 13.97 2.01 15.80
CA PRO A 14 14.69 2.08 17.06
C PRO A 14 16.05 1.38 16.97
N ALA A 15 17.06 1.90 17.67
CA ALA A 15 18.42 1.36 17.60
C ALA A 15 18.51 -0.14 17.94
N VAL A 16 17.66 -0.58 18.87
CA VAL A 16 17.46 -1.97 19.29
C VAL A 16 15.98 -2.31 19.28
N ARG A 17 15.65 -3.60 19.34
CA ARG A 17 14.26 -4.05 19.39
C ARG A 17 13.56 -3.54 20.65
N PRO A 18 12.32 -3.04 20.54
CA PRO A 18 11.59 -2.49 21.69
C PRO A 18 11.05 -3.54 22.67
N ASP A 19 10.95 -4.81 22.26
CA ASP A 19 10.40 -5.89 23.08
C ASP A 19 11.44 -6.54 24.01
N ASP A 20 12.66 -6.74 23.51
CA ASP A 20 13.72 -7.45 24.24
C ASP A 20 15.08 -6.75 24.26
N GLY A 21 15.22 -5.61 23.58
CA GLY A 21 16.47 -4.84 23.53
C GLY A 21 17.57 -5.47 22.66
N MET A 22 17.31 -6.55 21.91
CA MET A 22 18.30 -7.15 21.02
C MET A 22 18.57 -6.27 19.79
N GLU A 23 19.77 -6.39 19.22
CA GLU A 23 20.05 -5.76 17.93
C GLU A 23 19.19 -6.38 16.82
N TRP A 24 18.60 -5.51 15.98
CA TRP A 24 17.89 -5.93 14.78
C TRP A 24 18.80 -6.65 13.78
N LEU A 25 18.25 -7.64 13.08
CA LEU A 25 18.94 -8.27 11.96
C LEU A 25 19.18 -7.26 10.82
N PRO A 26 20.35 -7.26 10.16
CA PRO A 26 20.65 -6.34 9.05
C PRO A 26 19.64 -6.38 7.90
N LEU A 27 19.00 -7.54 7.68
CA LEU A 27 17.93 -7.67 6.68
C LEU A 27 16.68 -6.86 7.06
N VAL A 28 16.28 -6.88 8.33
CA VAL A 28 15.10 -6.16 8.81
C VAL A 28 15.34 -4.66 8.81
N LYS A 29 16.54 -4.20 9.22
CA LYS A 29 16.95 -2.79 9.09
C LYS A 29 16.78 -2.30 7.65
N ARG A 30 17.30 -3.05 6.68
CA ARG A 30 17.17 -2.73 5.25
C ARG A 30 15.73 -2.76 4.76
N TRP A 31 14.94 -3.72 5.20
CA TRP A 31 13.52 -3.81 4.83
C TRP A 31 12.75 -2.59 5.34
N TYR A 32 12.89 -2.23 6.62
CA TYR A 32 12.19 -1.09 7.21
C TYR A 32 12.55 0.22 6.47
N GLU A 33 13.84 0.44 6.22
CA GLU A 33 14.28 1.62 5.47
C GLU A 33 13.76 1.62 4.02
N SER A 34 13.67 0.45 3.38
CA SER A 34 13.07 0.34 2.05
C SER A 34 11.58 0.70 2.05
N VAL A 35 10.84 0.40 3.13
CA VAL A 35 9.45 0.83 3.28
C VAL A 35 9.40 2.34 3.40
N ARG A 36 10.20 2.95 4.29
CA ARG A 36 10.24 4.41 4.53
C ARG A 36 10.59 5.26 3.32
N THR A 37 11.47 4.74 2.47
CA THR A 37 11.95 5.41 1.26
C THR A 37 11.18 5.02 0.01
N SER A 38 10.23 4.08 0.12
CA SER A 38 9.38 3.70 -1.00
C SER A 38 8.20 4.66 -1.18
N PRO A 39 7.57 4.69 -2.36
CA PRO A 39 6.32 5.40 -2.54
C PRO A 39 5.17 4.86 -1.66
N LEU A 40 5.30 3.65 -1.08
CA LEU A 40 4.32 3.12 -0.13
C LEU A 40 4.23 3.97 1.13
N ALA A 41 5.34 4.57 1.53
CA ALA A 41 5.44 5.38 2.74
C ALA A 41 4.48 6.58 2.73
N GLN A 42 4.19 7.13 1.55
CA GLN A 42 3.23 8.24 1.36
C GLN A 42 1.78 7.83 1.67
N ARG A 43 1.48 6.53 1.72
CA ARG A 43 0.17 6.01 2.12
C ARG A 43 0.05 5.73 3.61
N MET A 44 1.19 5.65 4.32
CA MET A 44 1.24 5.52 5.79
C MET A 44 1.01 6.90 6.40
N GLY A 45 -0.25 7.34 6.35
CA GLY A 45 -0.67 8.71 6.60
C GLY A 45 -0.88 9.05 8.07
N VAL A 46 -0.88 8.05 8.95
CA VAL A 46 -1.06 8.23 10.40
C VAL A 46 -0.14 7.34 11.22
N GLU A 47 0.07 7.70 12.48
CA GLU A 47 0.94 6.98 13.41
C GLU A 47 0.61 5.47 13.56
N PRO A 48 -0.68 5.04 13.63
CA PRO A 48 -1.03 3.62 13.64
C PRO A 48 -0.51 2.80 12.46
N ASP A 49 -0.39 3.40 11.27
CA ASP A 49 0.14 2.72 10.09
C ASP A 49 1.62 2.35 10.33
N TRP A 50 2.36 3.24 10.98
CA TRP A 50 3.77 3.04 11.31
C TRP A 50 3.97 2.04 12.44
N PHE A 51 3.05 1.96 13.42
CA PHE A 51 3.04 0.86 14.39
C PHE A 51 2.85 -0.47 13.70
N PHE A 52 1.95 -0.56 12.71
CA PHE A 52 1.75 -1.78 11.95
C PHE A 52 3.01 -2.21 11.17
N VAL A 53 3.73 -1.26 10.58
CA VAL A 53 5.04 -1.53 9.94
C VAL A 53 6.08 -2.00 10.96
N MET A 54 6.12 -1.40 12.16
CA MET A 54 7.04 -1.80 13.24
C MET A 54 6.78 -3.22 13.74
N GLU A 55 5.51 -3.56 14.01
CA GLU A 55 5.14 -4.92 14.40
C GLU A 55 5.48 -5.94 13.31
N THR A 56 5.32 -5.55 12.04
CA THR A 56 5.74 -6.38 10.91
C THR A 56 7.25 -6.58 10.89
N ALA A 57 8.04 -5.55 11.22
CA ALA A 57 9.49 -5.65 11.35
C ALA A 57 9.89 -6.65 12.46
N LEU A 58 9.27 -6.57 13.64
CA LEU A 58 9.48 -7.51 14.75
C LEU A 58 9.18 -8.95 14.32
N LEU A 59 8.02 -9.17 13.69
CA LEU A 59 7.63 -10.48 13.22
C LEU A 59 8.60 -11.05 12.16
N MET A 60 9.09 -10.20 11.26
CA MET A 60 10.12 -10.58 10.29
C MET A 60 11.44 -10.93 10.98
N ASP A 61 11.86 -10.15 11.96
CA ASP A 61 13.08 -10.40 12.74
C ASP A 61 13.02 -11.77 13.44
N ASP A 62 11.91 -12.05 14.14
CA ASP A 62 11.65 -13.35 14.76
C ASP A 62 11.64 -14.49 13.75
N PHE A 63 10.96 -14.30 12.63
CA PHE A 63 10.90 -15.30 11.55
C PHE A 63 12.29 -15.67 11.04
N TRP A 64 13.20 -14.71 10.89
CA TRP A 64 14.55 -14.95 10.42
C TRP A 64 15.47 -15.55 11.49
N ARG A 65 15.19 -15.34 12.78
CA ARG A 65 15.91 -16.00 13.88
C ARG A 65 15.47 -17.44 14.12
N GLN A 66 14.19 -17.73 13.90
CA GLN A 66 13.63 -19.06 14.17
C GLN A 66 14.12 -20.12 13.18
N LYS A 67 14.65 -21.22 13.70
CA LYS A 67 15.10 -22.38 12.90
C LYS A 67 13.97 -23.39 12.58
N ARG A 68 12.92 -23.45 13.41
CA ARG A 68 11.77 -24.37 13.29
C ARG A 68 10.46 -23.61 13.53
N GLY A 69 9.34 -24.10 12.99
CA GLY A 69 8.01 -23.53 13.25
C GLY A 69 7.63 -22.27 12.46
N ARG A 70 8.51 -21.80 11.56
CA ARG A 70 8.38 -20.52 10.85
C ARG A 70 7.21 -20.40 9.85
N ASN A 71 6.45 -21.47 9.60
CA ASN A 71 5.42 -21.48 8.55
C ASN A 71 4.22 -20.56 8.89
N ILE A 72 3.83 -20.51 10.16
CA ILE A 72 2.72 -19.65 10.61
C ILE A 72 3.14 -18.18 10.51
N ALA A 73 4.34 -17.84 11.03
CA ALA A 73 4.90 -16.50 10.88
C ALA A 73 5.06 -16.09 9.41
N ALA A 74 5.47 -17.00 8.51
CA ALA A 74 5.53 -16.72 7.08
C ALA A 74 4.17 -16.39 6.45
N ALA A 75 3.10 -17.04 6.88
CA ALA A 75 1.75 -16.75 6.39
C ALA A 75 1.30 -15.35 6.83
N GLU A 76 1.48 -15.02 8.11
CA GLU A 76 1.16 -13.70 8.65
C GLU A 76 1.99 -12.60 7.98
N ILE A 77 3.32 -12.77 7.86
CA ILE A 77 4.20 -11.82 7.16
C ILE A 77 3.72 -11.55 5.73
N ARG A 78 3.29 -12.59 5.00
CA ARG A 78 2.76 -12.42 3.63
C ARG A 78 1.47 -11.60 3.63
N GLN A 79 0.57 -11.85 4.57
CA GLN A 79 -0.66 -11.07 4.71
C GLN A 79 -0.37 -9.61 5.06
N ARG A 80 0.54 -9.35 6.02
CA ARG A 80 0.95 -8.00 6.38
C ARG A 80 1.62 -7.26 5.21
N CYS A 81 2.53 -7.92 4.50
CA CYS A 81 3.13 -7.39 3.27
C CYS A 81 2.09 -7.08 2.19
N ALA A 82 1.00 -7.86 2.12
CA ALA A 82 -0.09 -7.59 1.19
C ALA A 82 -0.89 -6.35 1.60
N MET A 83 -1.19 -6.16 2.89
CA MET A 83 -1.88 -4.97 3.38
C MET A 83 -1.05 -3.69 3.21
N ILE A 84 0.27 -3.78 3.37
CA ILE A 84 1.21 -2.66 3.15
C ILE A 84 1.40 -2.34 1.65
N GLY A 85 1.12 -3.28 0.75
CA GLY A 85 1.42 -3.12 -0.68
C GLY A 85 2.88 -3.40 -1.05
N VAL A 86 3.61 -4.19 -0.27
CA VAL A 86 5.03 -4.51 -0.53
C VAL A 86 5.19 -5.23 -1.88
N THR A 87 4.28 -6.14 -2.21
CA THR A 87 4.36 -6.93 -3.46
C THR A 87 3.68 -6.23 -4.64
N PRO A 88 4.11 -6.45 -5.89
CA PRO A 88 3.43 -5.91 -7.07
C PRO A 88 1.95 -6.30 -7.15
N LYS A 89 1.62 -7.57 -6.83
CA LYS A 89 0.24 -8.04 -6.77
C LYS A 89 -0.57 -7.24 -5.73
N ALA A 90 -0.01 -7.05 -4.54
CA ALA A 90 -0.68 -6.28 -3.49
C ALA A 90 -0.92 -4.82 -3.91
N ARG A 91 0.04 -4.16 -4.57
CA ARG A 91 -0.17 -2.81 -5.10
C ARG A 91 -1.29 -2.76 -6.14
N ASN A 92 -1.36 -3.75 -7.01
CA ASN A 92 -2.44 -3.86 -7.99
C ASN A 92 -3.80 -4.08 -7.32
N ASP A 93 -3.87 -5.01 -6.36
CA ASP A 93 -5.09 -5.32 -5.61
C ASP A 93 -5.59 -4.11 -4.79
N LEU A 94 -4.66 -3.34 -4.21
CA LEU A 94 -4.92 -2.09 -3.51
C LEU A 94 -5.12 -0.88 -4.44
N LYS A 95 -5.05 -1.09 -5.76
CA LYS A 95 -5.22 -0.04 -6.79
C LYS A 95 -4.32 1.18 -6.56
N PHE A 96 -3.05 0.95 -6.23
CA PHE A 96 -2.09 2.02 -5.90
C PHE A 96 -1.91 3.07 -7.00
N ASP A 97 -2.04 2.67 -8.27
CA ASP A 97 -1.94 3.54 -9.45
C ASP A 97 -3.30 4.06 -9.96
N ALA A 98 -4.42 3.77 -9.29
CA ALA A 98 -5.73 4.30 -9.70
C ALA A 98 -5.82 5.81 -9.40
N PRO A 99 -6.47 6.61 -10.28
CA PRO A 99 -6.71 8.03 -10.05
C PRO A 99 -7.47 8.25 -8.73
N GLN A 100 -7.04 9.21 -7.94
CA GLN A 100 -7.77 9.61 -6.73
C GLN A 100 -9.00 10.46 -7.11
N ALA A 101 -9.98 10.56 -6.22
CA ALA A 101 -11.20 11.33 -6.49
C ALA A 101 -10.90 12.81 -6.84
N ASP A 102 -9.85 13.36 -6.24
CA ASP A 102 -9.37 14.71 -6.51
C ASP A 102 -8.75 14.84 -7.92
N ASP A 103 -8.09 13.80 -8.43
CA ASP A 103 -7.60 13.75 -9.82
C ASP A 103 -8.77 13.72 -10.82
N LEU A 104 -9.88 13.08 -10.46
CA LEU A 104 -11.09 13.01 -11.29
C LEU A 104 -11.83 14.36 -11.33
N MET A 105 -11.82 15.13 -10.24
CA MET A 105 -12.39 16.50 -10.21
C MET A 105 -11.57 17.49 -11.06
N ALA A 106 -10.24 17.34 -11.10
CA ALA A 106 -9.39 18.11 -12.02
C ALA A 106 -9.61 17.73 -13.50
N SER A 107 -10.15 16.54 -13.78
CA SER A 107 -10.47 16.06 -15.13
C SER A 107 -11.84 16.48 -15.66
N THR A 108 -12.36 17.65 -15.26
CA THR A 108 -13.57 18.24 -15.85
C THR A 108 -13.32 18.67 -17.30
N GLY A 109 -13.22 17.71 -18.20
CA GLY A 109 -13.04 17.92 -19.63
C GLY A 109 -12.77 16.61 -20.37
N ALA A 110 -13.78 16.13 -21.09
CA ALA A 110 -13.73 15.08 -22.13
C ALA A 110 -13.72 13.60 -21.67
N GLY A 111 -14.78 13.16 -21.00
CA GLY A 111 -15.19 11.74 -20.97
C GLY A 111 -16.42 11.51 -21.87
N SER A 112 -16.21 11.14 -23.13
CA SER A 112 -17.21 11.07 -24.22
C SER A 112 -18.17 9.86 -24.19
N ASN A 113 -18.40 9.22 -23.05
CA ASN A 113 -19.27 8.02 -22.96
C ASN A 113 -20.56 8.22 -22.15
N VAL A 114 -20.96 9.47 -21.87
CA VAL A 114 -22.31 9.73 -21.35
C VAL A 114 -23.29 9.64 -22.53
N VAL A 115 -23.97 8.50 -22.68
CA VAL A 115 -25.13 8.40 -23.58
C VAL A 115 -26.17 9.37 -23.05
N ASN A 116 -26.41 10.44 -23.82
CA ASN A 116 -27.41 11.44 -23.47
C ASN A 116 -28.80 10.76 -23.44
N MET A 117 -29.47 10.83 -22.29
CA MET A 117 -30.80 10.25 -22.11
C MET A 117 -31.83 10.85 -23.08
N ASP A 118 -31.62 12.07 -23.57
CA ASP A 118 -32.48 12.70 -24.57
C ASP A 118 -32.33 12.04 -25.95
N ASP A 119 -31.13 11.60 -26.32
CA ASP A 119 -30.90 10.85 -27.56
C ASP A 119 -31.50 9.45 -27.51
N PHE A 120 -31.48 8.81 -26.34
CA PHE A 120 -32.15 7.53 -26.12
C PHE A 120 -33.68 7.68 -26.22
N ARG A 121 -34.24 8.76 -25.68
CA ARG A 121 -35.68 9.05 -25.71
C ARG A 121 -36.17 9.30 -27.14
N ARG A 122 -35.43 10.09 -27.92
CA ARG A 122 -35.72 10.34 -29.35
C ARG A 122 -35.66 9.07 -30.19
N ARG A 123 -34.67 8.20 -29.95
CA ARG A 123 -34.58 6.90 -30.66
C ARG A 123 -35.74 5.97 -30.34
N ARG A 124 -36.26 6.00 -29.11
CA ARG A 124 -37.41 5.17 -28.71
C ARG A 124 -38.71 5.64 -29.36
N GLU A 125 -38.86 6.95 -29.52
CA GLU A 125 -40.03 7.54 -30.19
C GLU A 125 -40.00 7.29 -31.71
N ALA A 126 -38.81 7.24 -32.33
CA ALA A 126 -38.67 6.96 -33.76
C ALA A 126 -38.88 5.49 -34.16
N VAL A 127 -38.82 4.55 -33.21
CA VAL A 127 -38.99 3.09 -33.45
C VAL A 127 -40.40 2.60 -33.07
N GLY A 128 -41.21 3.45 -32.42
CA GLY A 128 -42.56 3.13 -31.95
C GLY A 128 -43.70 3.75 -32.76
N GLY A 129 -43.47 4.16 -34.01
CA GLY A 129 -44.48 4.69 -34.94
C GLY A 129 -44.87 3.68 -36.01
#